data_AF-A0A937XZD8-F1
#
_entry.id   AF-A0A937XZD8-F1
#
_cell.length_a   1.000
_cell.length_b   1.000
_cell.length_c   1.000
_cell.angle_alpha   90.00
_cell.angle_beta   90.00
_cell.angle_gamma   90.00
#
_symmetry.space_group_name_H-M   'P 1'
#
loop_
_entity.id
_entity.type
_entity.pdbx_description
1 polymer ?
#
loop_
_entity_poly.entity_id
_entity_poly.type
_entity_poly.pdbx_seq_one_letter_code
_entity_poly.pdbx_strand_id
1 'polypeptide(L)'
;MSTVANVIRRGHYADSVALMRVSRGVAALAGVEAASLMIGTPSNKSLLRESGLLAKAGEGARPDDLVIAVRAKSAAAASAALEEAGRLLEARPSRATDGFPRARGFAAAAAALPEANLALISVPGAFAAAEARRALESGLHVMMFSDNVPLADEVALKRLALSKGLLMMGPDCGTSIIGGAPLAFANAVPRGDIGILSASGTGLQEVSSLLARAGRGVSQAIGVGGRDLKDEVGGLMSLAALDALEADPATRHIVIISKPPSAKVAAKLLGRLGRSRKPATVCLLGARGAKLPRNARFAPTLLAAAEQAAGRRLRAPRTAAVAPSKGWIRGLFCGGTLCAEAQLVLQEAGLEVRSNAPVPGAKASGGKAAGHVLLDLGDDEHTQGRPHPMIDPELRNQMLGEALADPRVGVVLLDVVIGYGAHADPAGL
;
A
#
# COMPACT_ATOMS: atom_id res chain seq x y z
N MET A 1 4.26 -39.07 -13.38
CA MET A 1 4.22 -38.79 -11.93
C MET A 1 4.99 -37.50 -11.71
N SER A 2 4.41 -36.54 -11.01
CA SER A 2 5.11 -35.30 -10.66
C SER A 2 6.23 -35.58 -9.66
N THR A 3 7.35 -34.89 -9.80
CA THR A 3 8.52 -34.99 -8.93
C THR A 3 8.66 -33.72 -8.10
N VAL A 4 8.88 -33.87 -6.80
CA VAL A 4 9.18 -32.77 -5.88
C VAL A 4 10.67 -32.76 -5.60
N ALA A 5 11.33 -31.62 -5.81
CA ALA A 5 12.76 -31.43 -5.60
C ALA A 5 13.01 -30.19 -4.74
N ASN A 6 13.97 -30.27 -3.83
CA ASN A 6 14.36 -29.14 -2.98
C ASN A 6 15.87 -28.94 -3.00
N VAL A 7 16.30 -27.68 -2.90
CA VAL A 7 17.70 -27.27 -2.69
C VAL A 7 17.75 -26.32 -1.50
N ILE A 8 18.74 -26.52 -0.61
CA ILE A 8 19.02 -25.61 0.50
C ILE A 8 20.20 -24.70 0.11
N ARG A 9 20.03 -23.39 0.27
CA ARG A 9 21.09 -22.38 0.15
C ARG A 9 21.41 -21.83 1.53
N ARG A 10 22.60 -22.15 2.04
CA ARG A 10 23.01 -21.79 3.41
C ARG A 10 23.36 -20.32 3.54
N GLY A 11 22.88 -19.68 4.60
CA GLY A 11 23.20 -18.28 4.93
C GLY A 11 22.77 -17.26 3.86
N HIS A 12 21.84 -17.64 2.98
CA HIS A 12 21.36 -16.77 1.92
C HIS A 12 20.12 -16.01 2.41
N TYR A 13 20.24 -14.69 2.53
CA TYR A 13 19.14 -13.81 2.90
C TYR A 13 18.70 -12.99 1.69
N ALA A 14 17.41 -13.08 1.37
CA ALA A 14 16.73 -12.21 0.44
C ALA A 14 15.36 -11.83 1.06
N ASP A 15 14.86 -10.64 0.73
CA ASP A 15 13.54 -10.24 1.20
C ASP A 15 12.45 -11.13 0.57
N SER A 16 11.32 -11.27 1.27
CA SER A 16 10.24 -12.16 0.84
C SER A 16 9.67 -11.81 -0.53
N VAL A 17 9.70 -10.53 -0.94
CA VAL A 17 9.21 -10.11 -2.26
C VAL A 17 10.16 -10.55 -3.37
N ALA A 18 11.47 -10.45 -3.15
CA ALA A 18 12.49 -10.97 -4.04
C ALA A 18 12.33 -12.49 -4.20
N LEU A 19 12.21 -13.23 -3.09
CA LEU A 19 11.99 -14.68 -3.11
C LEU A 19 10.69 -15.06 -3.82
N MET A 20 9.62 -14.29 -3.65
CA MET A 20 8.35 -14.55 -4.34
C MET A 20 8.41 -14.24 -5.83
N ARG A 21 9.09 -13.17 -6.25
CA ARG A 21 9.34 -12.90 -7.67
C ARG A 21 10.10 -14.04 -8.33
N VAL A 22 11.14 -14.55 -7.67
CA VAL A 22 11.87 -15.72 -8.15
C VAL A 22 10.96 -16.95 -8.18
N SER A 23 10.18 -17.20 -7.13
CA SER A 23 9.22 -18.32 -7.07
C SER A 23 8.26 -18.30 -8.25
N ARG A 24 7.74 -17.13 -8.63
CA ARG A 24 6.86 -16.96 -9.80
C ARG A 24 7.55 -17.18 -11.12
N GLY A 25 8.73 -16.59 -11.30
CA GLY A 25 9.53 -16.81 -12.51
C GLY A 25 9.80 -18.29 -12.74
N VAL A 26 10.09 -19.02 -11.66
CA VAL A 26 10.32 -20.47 -11.69
C VAL A 26 9.01 -21.23 -11.92
N ALA A 27 7.90 -20.83 -11.28
CA ALA A 27 6.58 -21.47 -11.45
C ALA A 27 6.03 -21.31 -12.88
N ALA A 28 6.41 -20.25 -13.60
CA ALA A 28 6.02 -20.00 -14.98
C ALA A 28 6.79 -20.86 -16.01
N LEU A 29 7.83 -21.60 -15.60
CA LEU A 29 8.61 -22.43 -16.51
C LEU A 29 7.80 -23.64 -17.00
N ALA A 30 8.02 -23.99 -18.27
CA ALA A 30 7.36 -25.13 -18.89
C ALA A 30 7.63 -26.44 -18.11
N GLY A 31 6.56 -27.11 -17.68
CA GLY A 31 6.65 -28.37 -16.95
C GLY A 31 6.76 -28.23 -15.43
N VAL A 32 6.82 -27.01 -14.89
CA VAL A 32 6.68 -26.75 -13.45
C VAL A 32 5.20 -26.66 -13.10
N GLU A 33 4.81 -27.30 -11.99
CA GLU A 33 3.44 -27.27 -11.48
C GLU A 33 3.29 -26.33 -10.29
N ALA A 34 4.36 -26.18 -9.50
CA ALA A 34 4.43 -25.23 -8.40
C ALA A 34 5.90 -25.00 -8.00
N ALA A 35 6.21 -23.79 -7.55
CA ALA A 35 7.52 -23.45 -6.98
C ALA A 35 7.36 -22.48 -5.81
N SER A 36 8.20 -22.63 -4.78
CA SER A 36 8.21 -21.76 -3.60
C SER A 36 9.62 -21.65 -3.03
N LEU A 37 10.03 -20.42 -2.74
CA LEU A 37 11.31 -20.11 -2.10
C LEU A 37 11.03 -19.51 -0.72
N MET A 38 11.43 -20.21 0.34
CA MET A 38 11.14 -19.80 1.72
C MET A 38 12.33 -20.01 2.64
N ILE A 39 12.50 -19.13 3.62
CA ILE A 39 13.48 -19.35 4.70
C ILE A 39 13.09 -20.57 5.53
N GLY A 40 14.05 -21.38 5.96
CA GLY A 40 13.88 -22.66 6.65
C GLY A 40 13.36 -22.59 8.09
N THR A 41 12.50 -21.63 8.41
CA THR A 41 11.80 -21.56 9.71
C THR A 41 10.84 -22.73 9.87
N PRO A 42 10.51 -23.15 11.11
CA PRO A 42 9.53 -24.22 11.33
C PRO A 42 8.19 -23.96 10.64
N SER A 43 7.66 -22.73 10.72
CA SER A 43 6.39 -22.34 10.10
C SER A 43 6.41 -22.46 8.58
N ASN A 44 7.48 -22.00 7.93
CA ASN A 44 7.62 -22.09 6.47
C ASN A 44 7.78 -23.54 6.01
N LYS A 45 8.50 -24.38 6.76
CA LYS A 45 8.59 -25.81 6.46
C LYS A 45 7.23 -26.50 6.59
N SER A 46 6.40 -26.12 7.57
CA SER A 46 5.01 -26.60 7.65
C SER A 46 4.20 -26.21 6.41
N LEU A 47 4.28 -24.94 5.97
CA LEU A 47 3.61 -24.46 4.76
C LEU A 47 4.05 -25.23 3.49
N LEU A 48 5.36 -25.47 3.33
CA LEU A 48 5.89 -26.25 2.22
C LEU A 48 5.39 -27.71 2.25
N ARG A 49 5.23 -28.28 3.45
CA ARG A 49 4.71 -29.64 3.62
C ARG A 49 3.23 -29.72 3.26
N GLU A 50 2.42 -28.81 3.78
CA GLU A 50 0.99 -28.70 3.48
C GLU A 50 0.74 -28.48 1.99
N SER A 51 1.61 -27.72 1.32
CA SER A 51 1.54 -27.46 -0.13
C SER A 51 2.08 -28.61 -1.00
N GLY A 52 2.56 -29.70 -0.40
CA GLY A 52 3.17 -30.83 -1.11
C GLY A 52 4.45 -30.47 -1.87
N LEU A 53 5.22 -29.51 -1.34
CA LEU A 53 6.45 -28.99 -1.92
C LEU A 53 7.70 -29.36 -1.11
N LEU A 54 7.57 -29.81 0.14
CA LEU A 54 8.70 -30.22 0.97
C LEU A 54 9.11 -31.68 0.68
N ALA A 55 10.31 -31.85 0.15
CA ALA A 55 11.01 -33.13 0.00
C ALA A 55 12.03 -33.34 1.14
N LYS A 56 12.53 -34.58 1.28
CA LYS A 56 13.52 -34.97 2.31
C LYS A 56 14.75 -34.04 2.33
N ALA A 57 15.16 -33.53 1.17
CA ALA A 57 16.28 -32.61 1.04
C ALA A 57 16.04 -31.24 1.71
N GLY A 58 14.80 -30.77 1.82
CA GLY A 58 14.45 -29.49 2.44
C GLY A 58 14.24 -29.54 3.96
N GLU A 59 14.01 -30.73 4.53
CA GLU A 59 13.73 -30.91 5.97
C GLU A 59 14.86 -30.40 6.88
N GLY A 60 16.10 -30.57 6.42
CA GLY A 60 17.32 -30.18 7.15
C GLY A 60 17.62 -28.69 7.16
N ALA A 61 16.80 -27.85 6.52
CA ALA A 61 17.02 -26.40 6.48
C ALA A 61 16.82 -25.77 7.86
N ARG A 62 17.73 -24.86 8.20
CA ARG A 62 17.72 -24.05 9.42
C ARG A 62 17.01 -22.71 9.19
N PRO A 63 16.66 -21.96 10.25
CA PRO A 63 16.01 -20.65 10.13
C PRO A 63 16.80 -19.57 9.37
N ASP A 64 18.08 -19.79 9.09
CA ASP A 64 18.97 -18.92 8.32
C ASP A 64 19.25 -19.44 6.89
N ASP A 65 18.70 -20.61 6.54
CA ASP A 65 18.83 -21.21 5.22
C ASP A 65 17.64 -20.87 4.33
N LEU A 66 17.88 -20.71 3.03
CA LEU A 66 16.82 -20.60 2.03
C LEU A 66 16.51 -21.99 1.45
N VAL A 67 15.24 -22.38 1.45
CA VAL A 67 14.71 -23.57 0.79
C VAL A 67 14.09 -23.17 -0.54
N ILE A 68 14.64 -23.72 -1.63
CA ILE A 68 14.07 -23.62 -2.98
C ILE A 68 13.31 -24.93 -3.24
N ALA A 69 11.99 -24.87 -3.34
CA ALA A 69 11.12 -26.02 -3.50
C ALA A 69 10.37 -25.98 -4.83
N VAL A 70 10.43 -27.06 -5.62
CA VAL A 70 9.78 -27.17 -6.93
C VAL A 70 9.05 -28.50 -7.04
N ARG A 71 7.83 -28.47 -7.56
CA ARG A 71 7.10 -29.63 -8.07
C ARG A 71 6.94 -29.51 -9.58
N ALA A 72 7.35 -30.53 -10.33
CA ALA A 72 7.36 -30.50 -11.79
C ALA A 72 6.92 -31.86 -12.38
N LYS A 73 6.51 -31.84 -13.65
CA LYS A 73 6.02 -33.03 -14.39
C LYS A 73 7.10 -34.09 -14.65
N SER A 74 8.39 -33.71 -14.54
CA SER A 74 9.53 -34.61 -14.71
C SER A 74 10.73 -34.15 -13.88
N ALA A 75 11.68 -35.06 -13.62
CA ALA A 75 12.94 -34.73 -12.94
C ALA A 75 13.78 -33.70 -13.72
N ALA A 76 13.76 -33.76 -15.06
CA ALA A 76 14.47 -32.81 -15.91
C ALA A 76 13.89 -31.39 -15.75
N ALA A 77 12.56 -31.24 -15.75
CA ALA A 77 11.90 -29.96 -15.51
C ALA A 77 12.17 -29.43 -14.09
N ALA A 78 12.20 -30.31 -13.08
CA ALA A 78 12.56 -29.92 -11.71
C ALA A 78 14.02 -29.42 -11.62
N SER A 79 14.96 -30.08 -12.29
CA SER A 79 16.38 -29.65 -12.30
C SER A 79 16.55 -28.30 -12.98
N ALA A 80 15.96 -28.12 -14.17
CA ALA A 80 16.02 -26.86 -14.90
C ALA A 80 15.40 -25.70 -14.09
N ALA A 81 14.31 -25.96 -13.39
CA ALA A 81 13.66 -24.98 -12.52
C ALA A 81 14.52 -24.60 -11.30
N LEU A 82 15.21 -25.56 -10.68
CA LEU A 82 16.14 -25.30 -9.58
C LEU A 82 17.38 -24.53 -10.03
N GLU A 83 17.91 -24.84 -11.21
CA GLU A 83 19.02 -24.10 -11.83
C GLU A 83 18.61 -22.65 -12.13
N GLU A 84 17.45 -22.45 -12.74
CA GLU A 84 16.91 -21.12 -13.04
C GLU A 84 16.62 -20.34 -11.75
N ALA A 85 16.09 -20.99 -10.71
CA ALA A 85 15.94 -20.36 -9.39
C ALA A 85 17.28 -19.89 -8.83
N GLY A 86 18.33 -20.71 -8.94
CA GLY A 86 19.70 -20.33 -8.57
C GLY A 86 20.19 -19.13 -9.37
N ARG A 87 20.01 -19.15 -10.70
CA ARG A 87 20.39 -18.06 -11.58
C ARG A 87 19.65 -16.77 -11.25
N LEU A 88 18.35 -16.82 -10.96
CA LEU A 88 17.54 -15.66 -10.61
C LEU A 88 17.87 -15.07 -9.23
N LEU A 89 18.31 -15.91 -8.28
CA LEU A 89 18.80 -15.46 -6.97
C LEU A 89 20.19 -14.80 -7.07
N GLU A 90 21.06 -15.33 -7.92
CA GLU A 90 22.41 -14.81 -8.16
C GLU A 90 22.42 -13.62 -9.12
N ALA A 91 21.43 -13.55 -10.01
CA ALA A 91 21.14 -12.38 -10.81
C ALA A 91 20.80 -11.24 -9.85
N ARG A 92 21.82 -10.44 -9.53
CA ARG A 92 21.60 -9.11 -8.98
C ARG A 92 20.55 -8.47 -9.89
N PRO A 93 19.40 -8.02 -9.38
CA PRO A 93 18.46 -7.31 -10.22
C PRO A 93 19.25 -6.17 -10.85
N SER A 94 19.49 -6.24 -12.15
CA SER A 94 19.88 -5.12 -12.98
C SER A 94 18.63 -4.26 -13.17
N ARG A 95 18.06 -3.79 -12.05
CA ARG A 95 17.62 -2.41 -12.08
C ARG A 95 18.90 -1.64 -12.25
N ALA A 96 19.00 -0.87 -13.33
CA ALA A 96 19.88 0.28 -13.33
C ALA A 96 19.67 0.96 -11.98
N THR A 97 20.60 0.78 -11.05
CA THR A 97 20.75 1.75 -9.98
C THR A 97 21.21 2.97 -10.75
N ASP A 98 20.41 4.03 -10.75
CA ASP A 98 20.74 5.31 -11.38
C ASP A 98 21.98 5.95 -10.71
N GLY A 99 23.12 5.28 -10.72
CA GLY A 99 24.36 5.70 -10.07
C GLY A 99 24.38 5.63 -8.53
N PHE A 100 23.31 5.22 -7.84
CA PHE A 100 23.28 5.29 -6.38
C PHE A 100 24.07 4.15 -5.68
N PRO A 101 25.01 4.48 -4.77
CA PRO A 101 25.79 3.49 -4.05
C PRO A 101 24.92 2.68 -3.08
N ARG A 102 25.12 1.36 -3.06
CA ARG A 102 24.49 0.48 -2.07
C ARG A 102 25.36 0.41 -0.81
N ALA A 103 24.74 0.56 0.35
CA ALA A 103 25.40 0.41 1.65
C ALA A 103 24.77 -0.71 2.46
N ARG A 104 25.57 -1.34 3.33
CA ARG A 104 25.08 -2.32 4.32
C ARG A 104 25.03 -1.64 5.69
N GLY A 105 23.82 -1.43 6.17
CA GLY A 105 23.57 -0.78 7.46
C GLY A 105 23.56 0.75 7.39
N PHE A 106 22.94 1.36 8.41
CA PHE A 106 22.65 2.78 8.46
C PHE A 106 23.91 3.66 8.40
N ALA A 107 24.95 3.34 9.19
CA ALA A 107 26.17 4.15 9.27
C ALA A 107 26.90 4.25 7.92
N ALA A 108 27.00 3.13 7.19
CA ALA A 108 27.60 3.11 5.87
C ALA A 108 26.76 3.90 4.85
N ALA A 109 25.43 3.85 4.96
CA ALA A 109 24.53 4.62 4.10
C ALA A 109 24.66 6.13 4.35
N ALA A 110 24.67 6.55 5.62
CA ALA A 110 24.85 7.94 6.01
C ALA A 110 26.21 8.50 5.57
N ALA A 111 27.28 7.69 5.63
CA ALA A 111 28.59 8.08 5.13
C ALA A 111 28.64 8.20 3.60
N ALA A 112 27.87 7.36 2.89
CA ALA A 112 27.82 7.37 1.42
C ALA A 112 26.94 8.49 0.85
N LEU A 113 26.00 9.02 1.64
CA LEU A 113 25.08 10.09 1.25
C LEU A 113 24.89 11.10 2.41
N PRO A 114 25.93 11.89 2.74
CA PRO A 114 25.90 12.80 3.89
C PRO A 114 24.84 13.91 3.80
N GLU A 115 24.40 14.26 2.58
CA GLU A 115 23.36 15.24 2.29
C GLU A 115 21.94 14.67 2.35
N ALA A 116 21.78 13.37 2.64
CA ALA A 116 20.47 12.76 2.81
C ALA A 116 19.66 13.54 3.85
N ASN A 117 18.39 13.80 3.53
CA ASN A 117 17.45 14.46 4.44
C ASN A 117 16.26 13.57 4.81
N LEU A 118 16.12 12.39 4.19
CA LEU A 118 14.99 11.49 4.38
C LEU A 118 15.44 10.03 4.35
N ALA A 119 14.91 9.24 5.28
CA ALA A 119 15.02 7.78 5.31
C ALA A 119 13.66 7.13 5.00
N LEU A 120 13.61 6.30 3.96
CA LEU A 120 12.48 5.44 3.66
C LEU A 120 12.72 4.05 4.28
N ILE A 121 11.87 3.66 5.23
CA ILE A 121 11.99 2.42 5.99
C ILE A 121 10.89 1.44 5.57
N SER A 122 11.33 0.29 5.06
CA SER A 122 10.47 -0.78 4.54
C SER A 122 10.95 -2.17 5.00
N VAL A 123 11.48 -2.26 6.22
CA VAL A 123 11.89 -3.52 6.88
C VAL A 123 10.70 -4.16 7.62
N PRO A 124 10.77 -5.41 8.11
CA PRO A 124 9.70 -5.97 8.92
C PRO A 124 9.39 -5.10 10.16
N GLY A 125 8.10 -4.99 10.53
CA GLY A 125 7.62 -4.08 11.59
C GLY A 125 8.36 -4.19 12.91
N ALA A 126 8.73 -5.41 13.31
CA ALA A 126 9.50 -5.68 14.53
C ALA A 126 10.86 -4.95 14.60
N PHE A 127 11.44 -4.58 13.45
CA PHE A 127 12.72 -3.87 13.37
C PHE A 127 12.56 -2.40 12.97
N ALA A 128 11.41 -2.01 12.40
CA ALA A 128 11.20 -0.71 11.79
C ALA A 128 11.33 0.45 12.79
N ALA A 129 10.84 0.28 14.02
CA ALA A 129 10.90 1.32 15.04
C ALA A 129 12.34 1.68 15.44
N ALA A 130 13.23 0.68 15.54
CA ALA A 130 14.63 0.90 15.89
C ALA A 130 15.38 1.63 14.77
N GLU A 131 15.13 1.29 13.50
CA GLU A 131 15.72 1.99 12.36
C GLU A 131 15.20 3.43 12.25
N ALA A 132 13.91 3.66 12.49
CA ALA A 132 13.32 5.00 12.46
C ALA A 132 13.87 5.91 13.55
N ARG A 133 14.04 5.38 14.77
CA ARG A 133 14.67 6.11 15.86
C ARG A 133 16.09 6.56 15.48
N ARG A 134 16.91 5.65 14.93
CA ARG A 134 18.28 5.98 14.48
C ARG A 134 18.28 7.06 13.40
N ALA A 135 17.38 6.98 12.43
CA ALA A 135 17.24 7.99 11.39
C ALA A 135 16.86 9.37 11.95
N LEU A 136 15.84 9.43 12.81
CA LEU A 136 15.41 10.67 13.47
C LEU A 136 16.50 11.27 14.37
N GLU A 137 17.21 10.43 15.13
CA GLU A 137 18.33 10.86 15.96
C GLU A 137 19.46 11.47 15.14
N SER A 138 19.65 10.98 13.91
CA SER A 138 20.61 11.47 12.94
C SER A 138 20.13 12.67 12.11
N GLY A 139 18.96 13.24 12.45
CA GLY A 139 18.46 14.46 11.78
C GLY A 139 17.71 14.23 10.48
N LEU A 140 17.33 12.98 10.15
CA LEU A 140 16.61 12.66 8.92
C LEU A 140 15.10 12.68 9.15
N HIS A 141 14.34 13.23 8.20
CA HIS A 141 12.91 12.90 8.08
C HIS A 141 12.76 11.39 7.86
N VAL A 142 11.66 10.81 8.32
CA VAL A 142 11.38 9.39 8.12
C VAL A 142 10.07 9.23 7.39
N MET A 143 10.07 8.38 6.37
CA MET A 143 8.87 7.71 5.88
C MET A 143 8.96 6.23 6.21
N MET A 144 8.01 5.74 6.97
CA MET A 144 7.89 4.34 7.33
C MET A 144 6.75 3.71 6.56
N PHE A 145 7.15 2.99 5.51
CA PHE A 145 6.27 2.11 4.76
C PHE A 145 5.89 0.88 5.58
N SER A 146 6.83 0.40 6.41
CA SER A 146 6.60 -0.74 7.30
C SER A 146 5.33 -0.59 8.13
N ASP A 147 4.56 -1.66 8.16
CA ASP A 147 3.41 -1.81 9.05
C ASP A 147 3.76 -2.78 10.22
N ASN A 148 2.78 -3.15 11.06
CA ASN A 148 2.93 -4.00 12.24
C ASN A 148 3.90 -3.41 13.29
N VAL A 149 3.91 -2.08 13.39
CA VAL A 149 4.64 -1.35 14.42
C VAL A 149 3.70 -1.01 15.58
N PRO A 150 4.07 -1.29 16.84
CA PRO A 150 3.25 -0.97 17.99
C PRO A 150 2.85 0.50 18.05
N LEU A 151 1.62 0.76 18.49
CA LEU A 151 1.07 2.12 18.60
C LEU A 151 1.91 3.02 19.53
N ALA A 152 2.42 2.45 20.62
CA ALA A 152 3.29 3.17 21.56
C ALA A 152 4.58 3.65 20.88
N ASP A 153 5.17 2.83 20.01
CA ASP A 153 6.36 3.18 19.24
C ASP A 153 6.04 4.26 18.21
N GLU A 154 4.91 4.16 17.50
CA GLU A 154 4.45 5.22 16.59
C GLU A 154 4.37 6.57 17.31
N VAL A 155 3.69 6.63 18.46
CA VAL A 155 3.52 7.87 19.22
C VAL A 155 4.88 8.40 19.70
N ALA A 156 5.75 7.52 20.19
CA ALA A 156 7.08 7.90 20.65
C ALA A 156 7.95 8.47 19.51
N LEU A 157 7.96 7.81 18.34
CA LEU A 157 8.71 8.24 17.16
C LEU A 157 8.18 9.57 16.61
N LYS A 158 6.86 9.72 16.52
CA LYS A 158 6.23 10.99 16.08
C LYS A 158 6.59 12.14 17.02
N ARG A 159 6.57 11.92 18.34
CA ARG A 159 7.00 12.94 19.31
C ARG A 159 8.49 13.27 19.21
N LEU A 160 9.35 12.26 19.01
CA LEU A 160 10.78 12.46 18.79
C LEU A 160 11.05 13.28 17.52
N ALA A 161 10.32 13.02 16.44
CA ALA A 161 10.44 13.79 15.21
C ALA A 161 10.05 15.25 15.44
N LEU A 162 8.91 15.51 16.10
CA LEU A 162 8.47 16.87 16.40
C LEU A 162 9.46 17.63 17.28
N SER A 163 10.06 17.00 18.29
CA SER A 163 11.06 17.67 19.15
C SER A 163 12.34 18.06 18.39
N LYS A 164 12.56 17.49 17.20
CA LYS A 164 13.68 17.77 16.30
C LYS A 164 13.29 18.60 15.08
N GLY A 165 12.03 19.01 14.93
CA GLY A 165 11.54 19.70 13.74
C GLY A 165 11.48 18.81 12.49
N LEU A 166 11.36 17.50 12.66
CA LEU A 166 11.33 16.50 11.60
C LEU A 166 9.92 15.95 11.37
N LEU A 167 9.75 15.24 10.26
CA LEU A 167 8.54 14.50 9.92
C LEU A 167 8.80 13.01 10.11
N MET A 168 7.83 12.32 10.71
CA MET A 168 7.79 10.87 10.87
C MET A 168 6.51 10.35 10.20
N MET A 169 6.55 10.24 8.88
CA MET A 169 5.43 9.81 8.03
C MET A 169 5.22 8.30 8.20
N GLY A 170 4.12 7.89 8.82
CA GLY A 170 3.86 6.48 9.14
C GLY A 170 3.97 6.19 10.64
N PRO A 171 3.94 4.91 11.08
CA PRO A 171 3.95 3.66 10.31
C PRO A 171 2.78 3.48 9.34
N ASP A 172 2.86 2.48 8.47
CA ASP A 172 1.84 2.21 7.45
C ASP A 172 1.58 3.45 6.58
N CYS A 173 2.66 4.11 6.15
CA CYS A 173 2.59 5.18 5.16
C CYS A 173 2.88 4.61 3.77
N GLY A 174 1.82 4.23 3.06
CA GLY A 174 1.93 3.61 1.74
C GLY A 174 2.37 4.55 0.61
N THR A 175 2.15 5.86 0.75
CA THR A 175 2.29 6.82 -0.36
C THR A 175 2.71 8.19 0.13
N SER A 176 3.76 8.75 -0.47
CA SER A 176 4.10 10.17 -0.41
C SER A 176 4.79 10.64 -1.71
N ILE A 177 4.70 11.94 -2.00
CA ILE A 177 5.40 12.60 -3.10
C ILE A 177 6.04 13.88 -2.55
N ILE A 178 7.34 13.87 -2.28
CA ILE A 178 8.06 14.98 -1.63
C ILE A 178 9.03 15.59 -2.63
N GLY A 179 8.86 16.88 -2.96
CA GLY A 179 9.68 17.55 -3.97
C GLY A 179 9.55 16.96 -5.38
N GLY A 180 8.51 16.15 -5.64
CA GLY A 180 8.36 15.36 -6.86
C GLY A 180 8.99 13.96 -6.80
N ALA A 181 9.73 13.65 -5.74
CA ALA A 181 10.26 12.31 -5.51
C ALA A 181 9.14 11.36 -5.07
N PRO A 182 8.92 10.24 -5.79
CA PRO A 182 7.95 9.22 -5.38
C PRO A 182 8.51 8.40 -4.22
N LEU A 183 7.73 8.25 -3.15
CA LEU A 183 8.10 7.43 -2.00
C LEU A 183 7.07 6.30 -1.80
N ALA A 184 7.57 5.07 -1.72
CA ALA A 184 6.79 3.82 -1.71
C ALA A 184 5.84 3.70 -2.93
N PHE A 185 4.53 3.49 -2.71
CA PHE A 185 3.54 3.44 -3.78
C PHE A 185 3.11 4.83 -4.19
N ALA A 186 3.57 5.32 -5.35
CA ALA A 186 3.29 6.68 -5.81
C ALA A 186 3.17 6.76 -7.33
N ASN A 187 2.53 7.81 -7.83
CA ASN A 187 2.33 8.04 -9.25
C ASN A 187 3.25 9.16 -9.75
N ALA A 188 3.75 9.02 -10.98
CA ALA A 188 4.43 10.12 -11.66
C ALA A 188 3.37 11.17 -12.05
N VAL A 189 3.34 12.28 -11.31
CA VAL A 189 2.38 13.38 -11.50
C VAL A 189 3.13 14.70 -11.73
N PRO A 190 2.54 15.66 -12.46
CA PRO A 190 3.18 16.96 -12.68
C PRO A 190 3.45 17.70 -11.37
N ARG A 191 4.53 18.49 -11.34
CA ARG A 191 4.74 19.52 -10.32
C ARG A 191 3.65 20.59 -10.47
N GLY A 192 3.15 21.12 -9.35
CA GLY A 192 2.14 22.17 -9.37
C GLY A 192 1.98 22.84 -8.01
N ASP A 193 0.80 23.44 -7.79
CA ASP A 193 0.52 24.33 -6.67
C ASP A 193 -0.44 23.73 -5.63
N ILE A 194 -0.76 22.44 -5.73
CA ILE A 194 -1.68 21.76 -4.82
C ILE A 194 -0.87 20.91 -3.83
N GLY A 195 -0.99 21.24 -2.54
CA GLY A 195 -0.42 20.45 -1.44
C GLY A 195 -1.44 19.42 -0.95
N ILE A 196 -1.04 18.16 -0.81
CA ILE A 196 -1.90 17.08 -0.32
C ILE A 196 -1.39 16.62 1.04
N LEU A 197 -2.29 16.50 2.00
CA LEU A 197 -2.10 15.85 3.28
C LEU A 197 -3.03 14.64 3.33
N SER A 198 -2.49 13.45 3.60
CA SER A 198 -3.30 12.24 3.56
C SER A 198 -2.96 11.24 4.65
N ALA A 199 -3.98 10.78 5.38
CA ALA A 199 -3.91 9.57 6.21
C ALA A 199 -4.41 8.33 5.43
N SER A 200 -4.19 8.33 4.11
CA SER A 200 -4.62 7.29 3.17
C SER A 200 -3.66 7.22 1.99
N GLY A 201 -3.06 6.05 1.77
CA GLY A 201 -2.16 5.82 0.63
C GLY A 201 -2.89 5.96 -0.71
N THR A 202 -3.83 5.05 -0.98
CA THR A 202 -4.58 5.04 -2.26
C THR A 202 -5.50 6.24 -2.45
N GLY A 203 -5.96 6.89 -1.38
CA GLY A 203 -6.65 8.17 -1.48
C GLY A 203 -5.74 9.30 -1.99
N LEU A 204 -4.48 9.34 -1.54
CA LEU A 204 -3.48 10.28 -2.06
C LEU A 204 -3.16 9.99 -3.53
N GLN A 205 -2.98 8.71 -3.89
CA GLN A 205 -2.73 8.30 -5.28
C GLN A 205 -3.88 8.70 -6.21
N GLU A 206 -5.12 8.45 -5.80
CA GLU A 206 -6.29 8.78 -6.62
C GLU A 206 -6.43 10.28 -6.83
N VAL A 207 -6.39 11.08 -5.75
CA VAL A 207 -6.52 12.53 -5.88
C VAL A 207 -5.37 13.12 -6.70
N SER A 208 -4.13 12.70 -6.46
CA SER A 208 -2.99 13.21 -7.25
C SER A 208 -3.09 12.83 -8.74
N SER A 209 -3.56 11.61 -9.06
CA SER A 209 -3.79 11.16 -10.43
C SER A 209 -4.92 11.92 -11.12
N LEU A 210 -6.02 12.19 -10.40
CA LEU A 210 -7.14 12.99 -10.90
C LEU A 210 -6.75 14.45 -11.13
N LEU A 211 -5.91 15.03 -10.26
CA LEU A 211 -5.35 16.37 -10.46
C LEU A 211 -4.48 16.42 -11.72
N ALA A 212 -3.62 15.42 -11.93
CA ALA A 212 -2.86 15.29 -13.18
C ALA A 212 -3.78 15.21 -14.40
N ARG A 213 -4.84 14.39 -14.33
CA ARG A 213 -5.87 14.29 -15.38
C ARG A 213 -6.61 15.62 -15.62
N ALA A 214 -6.74 16.46 -14.60
CA ALA A 214 -7.32 17.80 -14.71
C ALA A 214 -6.36 18.84 -15.32
N GLY A 215 -5.11 18.47 -15.59
CA GLY A 215 -4.04 19.38 -16.03
C GLY A 215 -3.44 20.19 -14.89
N ARG A 216 -3.53 19.71 -13.65
CA ARG A 216 -2.94 20.30 -12.45
C ARG A 216 -1.80 19.42 -11.93
N GLY A 217 -1.06 19.92 -10.96
CA GLY A 217 0.08 19.21 -10.37
C GLY A 217 0.17 19.41 -8.87
N VAL A 218 1.03 18.63 -8.23
CA VAL A 218 1.23 18.65 -6.78
C VAL A 218 2.51 19.38 -6.40
N SER A 219 2.44 20.22 -5.38
CA SER A 219 3.61 20.85 -4.76
C SER A 219 4.29 19.87 -3.80
N GLN A 220 3.50 19.21 -2.96
CA GLN A 220 3.91 18.16 -2.03
C GLN A 220 2.70 17.25 -1.79
N ALA A 221 2.91 15.97 -1.57
CA ALA A 221 1.87 15.04 -1.12
C ALA A 221 2.40 14.24 0.06
N ILE A 222 1.94 14.56 1.27
CA ILE A 222 2.49 14.05 2.52
C ILE A 222 1.53 13.01 3.09
N GLY A 223 1.93 11.74 3.02
CA GLY A 223 1.28 10.65 3.74
C GLY A 223 1.69 10.65 5.22
N VAL A 224 0.74 10.49 6.14
CA VAL A 224 1.01 10.60 7.60
C VAL A 224 0.89 9.27 8.37
N GLY A 225 0.52 8.21 7.68
CA GLY A 225 0.17 6.90 8.26
C GLY A 225 -1.32 6.78 8.58
N GLY A 226 -1.90 5.60 8.35
CA GLY A 226 -3.35 5.39 8.47
C GLY A 226 -3.92 5.60 9.87
N ARG A 227 -3.09 5.47 10.91
CA ARG A 227 -3.49 5.59 12.32
C ARG A 227 -3.30 7.00 12.90
N ASP A 228 -2.70 7.94 12.16
CA ASP A 228 -2.32 9.25 12.70
C ASP A 228 -3.52 10.04 13.26
N LEU A 229 -4.70 9.85 12.66
CA LEU A 229 -5.92 10.54 13.04
C LEU A 229 -6.76 9.83 14.11
N LYS A 230 -6.28 8.70 14.65
CA LYS A 230 -6.87 8.06 15.83
C LYS A 230 -6.58 8.87 17.10
N ASP A 231 -7.40 8.69 18.13
CA ASP A 231 -7.31 9.47 19.38
C ASP A 231 -5.98 9.28 20.10
N GLU A 232 -5.44 8.06 20.06
CA GLU A 232 -4.21 7.65 20.71
C GLU A 232 -2.98 8.33 20.09
N VAL A 233 -3.02 8.60 18.78
CA VAL A 233 -1.94 9.29 18.07
C VAL A 233 -2.15 10.80 18.09
N GLY A 234 -3.38 11.26 17.92
CA GLY A 234 -3.75 12.67 18.14
C GLY A 234 -3.42 13.63 16.99
N GLY A 235 -3.28 13.10 15.77
CA GLY A 235 -3.04 13.88 14.55
C GLY A 235 -1.69 14.58 14.53
N LEU A 236 -0.68 14.02 15.21
CA LEU A 236 0.63 14.68 15.39
C LEU A 236 1.27 15.00 14.04
N MET A 237 1.30 14.04 13.12
CA MET A 237 1.91 14.25 11.81
C MET A 237 1.00 15.00 10.86
N SER A 238 -0.32 14.86 10.99
CA SER A 238 -1.28 15.67 10.23
C SER A 238 -1.10 17.17 10.51
N LEU A 239 -0.87 17.55 11.76
CA LEU A 239 -0.65 18.95 12.10
C LEU A 239 0.69 19.45 11.57
N ALA A 240 1.77 18.66 11.72
CA ALA A 240 3.09 19.02 11.21
C ALA A 240 3.13 19.10 9.68
N ALA A 241 2.46 18.17 8.99
CA ALA A 241 2.34 18.20 7.54
C ALA A 241 1.51 19.40 7.07
N LEU A 242 0.43 19.77 7.79
CA LEU A 242 -0.32 20.99 7.50
C LEU A 242 0.54 22.25 7.69
N ASP A 243 1.37 22.30 8.74
CA ASP A 243 2.31 23.40 8.96
C ASP A 243 3.36 23.48 7.83
N ALA A 244 3.90 22.34 7.41
CA ALA A 244 4.85 22.28 6.29
C ALA A 244 4.23 22.74 4.96
N LEU A 245 3.00 22.31 4.67
CA LEU A 245 2.25 22.76 3.49
C LEU A 245 1.90 24.24 3.54
N GLU A 246 1.60 24.80 4.73
CA GLU A 246 1.37 26.23 4.92
C GLU A 246 2.65 27.05 4.64
N ALA A 247 3.80 26.55 5.11
CA ALA A 247 5.09 27.20 4.93
C ALA A 247 5.63 27.12 3.49
N ASP A 248 5.25 26.08 2.73
CA ASP A 248 5.71 25.89 1.35
C ASP A 248 5.16 26.98 0.39
N PRO A 249 5.99 27.86 -0.18
CA PRO A 249 5.53 28.92 -1.07
C PRO A 249 4.96 28.40 -2.41
N ALA A 250 5.28 27.17 -2.81
CA ALA A 250 4.70 26.56 -4.01
C ALA A 250 3.25 26.10 -3.77
N THR A 251 2.90 25.71 -2.55
CA THR A 251 1.55 25.29 -2.19
C THR A 251 0.61 26.49 -2.12
N ARG A 252 -0.43 26.51 -2.97
CA ARG A 252 -1.49 27.53 -3.00
C ARG A 252 -2.86 27.02 -2.57
N HIS A 253 -3.11 25.71 -2.66
CA HIS A 253 -4.34 25.05 -2.19
C HIS A 253 -4.01 23.76 -1.47
N ILE A 254 -4.68 23.48 -0.35
CA ILE A 254 -4.42 22.28 0.45
C ILE A 254 -5.57 21.28 0.28
N VAL A 255 -5.26 20.01 0.04
CA VAL A 255 -6.24 18.91 0.06
C VAL A 255 -5.95 18.01 1.26
N ILE A 256 -6.96 17.78 2.10
CA ILE A 256 -6.89 16.85 3.23
C ILE A 256 -7.73 15.62 2.90
N ILE A 257 -7.12 14.44 3.03
CA ILE A 257 -7.77 13.16 2.70
C ILE A 257 -7.63 12.21 3.90
N SER A 258 -8.75 11.69 4.39
CA SER A 258 -8.72 10.59 5.36
C SER A 258 -10.06 9.87 5.45
N LYS A 259 -10.05 8.72 6.13
CA LYS A 259 -11.24 8.18 6.79
C LYS A 259 -11.69 9.13 7.92
N PRO A 260 -12.91 9.01 8.48
CA PRO A 260 -13.39 9.92 9.50
C PRO A 260 -12.49 9.86 10.76
N PRO A 261 -11.87 10.99 11.17
CA PRO A 261 -11.13 11.06 12.43
C PRO A 261 -12.08 10.99 13.64
N SER A 262 -11.53 10.79 14.83
CA SER A 262 -12.30 11.05 16.06
C SER A 262 -12.74 12.52 16.14
N ALA A 263 -13.83 12.81 16.85
CA ALA A 263 -14.32 14.18 17.00
C ALA A 263 -13.26 15.14 17.58
N LYS A 264 -12.45 14.64 18.54
CA LYS A 264 -11.38 15.41 19.17
C LYS A 264 -10.26 15.75 18.20
N VAL A 265 -9.80 14.78 17.42
CA VAL A 265 -8.73 14.99 16.43
C VAL A 265 -9.23 15.85 15.26
N ALA A 266 -10.48 15.64 14.81
CA ALA A 266 -11.13 16.47 13.82
C ALA A 266 -11.14 17.95 14.22
N ALA A 267 -11.58 18.25 15.45
CA ALA A 267 -11.65 19.61 15.96
C ALA A 267 -10.25 20.27 16.00
N LYS A 268 -9.22 19.52 16.39
CA LYS A 268 -7.83 20.01 16.42
C LYS A 268 -7.32 20.33 15.02
N LEU A 269 -7.48 19.40 14.08
CA LEU A 269 -7.03 19.55 12.69
C LEU A 269 -7.76 20.69 11.98
N LEU A 270 -9.09 20.73 12.06
CA LEU A 270 -9.92 21.76 11.44
C LEU A 270 -9.73 23.13 12.10
N GLY A 271 -9.50 23.17 13.42
CA GLY A 271 -9.16 24.39 14.14
C GLY A 271 -7.81 24.97 13.69
N ARG A 272 -6.80 24.12 13.48
CA ARG A 272 -5.53 24.56 12.88
C ARG A 272 -5.70 24.98 11.42
N LEU A 273 -6.48 24.26 10.63
CA LEU A 273 -6.78 24.60 9.23
C LEU A 273 -7.48 25.95 9.11
N GLY A 274 -8.38 26.30 10.03
CA GLY A 274 -9.05 27.60 10.05
C GLY A 274 -8.14 28.80 10.30
N ARG A 275 -6.89 28.58 10.72
CA ARG A 275 -5.84 29.60 10.86
C ARG A 275 -4.88 29.65 9.68
N SER A 276 -4.99 28.72 8.72
CA SER A 276 -4.23 28.74 7.47
C SER A 276 -4.75 29.88 6.58
N ARG A 277 -3.83 30.51 5.85
CA ARG A 277 -4.17 31.53 4.84
C ARG A 277 -4.53 30.90 3.50
N LYS A 278 -4.27 29.60 3.34
CA LYS A 278 -4.48 28.87 2.09
C LYS A 278 -5.90 28.29 2.05
N PRO A 279 -6.58 28.35 0.89
CA PRO A 279 -7.82 27.63 0.69
C PRO A 279 -7.58 26.12 0.80
N ALA A 280 -8.62 25.41 1.21
CA ALA A 280 -8.54 23.97 1.41
C ALA A 280 -9.77 23.20 0.91
N THR A 281 -9.52 21.97 0.48
CA THR A 281 -10.54 20.95 0.22
C THR A 281 -10.37 19.82 1.22
N VAL A 282 -11.45 19.44 1.89
CA VAL A 282 -11.44 18.46 2.97
C VAL A 282 -12.31 17.27 2.57
N CYS A 283 -11.66 16.13 2.34
CA CYS A 283 -12.28 14.85 2.03
C CYS A 283 -12.13 13.89 3.21
N LEU A 284 -13.15 13.87 4.07
CA LEU A 284 -13.26 12.92 5.18
C LEU A 284 -14.30 11.87 4.78
N LEU A 285 -13.85 10.77 4.17
CA LEU A 285 -14.74 9.80 3.53
C LEU A 285 -15.73 9.20 4.52
N GLY A 286 -17.02 9.43 4.31
CA GLY A 286 -18.09 8.96 5.19
C GLY A 286 -18.44 9.91 6.36
N ALA A 287 -17.70 11.00 6.54
CA ALA A 287 -18.05 12.03 7.52
C ALA A 287 -19.03 13.04 6.91
N ARG A 288 -20.34 12.80 7.06
CA ARG A 288 -21.36 13.76 6.62
C ARG A 288 -21.52 14.89 7.65
N GLY A 289 -21.63 16.14 7.17
CA GLY A 289 -21.96 17.30 8.01
C GLY A 289 -20.83 17.84 8.89
N ALA A 290 -19.57 17.56 8.56
CA ALA A 290 -18.44 18.16 9.28
C ALA A 290 -18.48 19.70 9.19
N LYS A 291 -18.43 20.38 10.34
CA LYS A 291 -18.32 21.85 10.38
C LYS A 291 -16.92 22.27 9.96
N LEU A 292 -16.81 22.88 8.79
CA LEU A 292 -15.53 23.32 8.24
C LEU A 292 -15.28 24.81 8.51
N PRO A 293 -14.00 25.22 8.61
CA PRO A 293 -13.64 26.64 8.66
C PRO A 293 -13.92 27.34 7.33
N ARG A 294 -13.98 28.68 7.34
CA ARG A 294 -14.36 29.51 6.18
C ARG A 294 -13.46 29.32 4.94
N ASN A 295 -12.19 28.97 5.13
CA ASN A 295 -11.24 28.72 4.06
C ASN A 295 -11.32 27.29 3.48
N ALA A 296 -12.19 26.42 4.01
CA ALA A 296 -12.27 25.02 3.61
C ALA A 296 -13.62 24.66 2.98
N ARG A 297 -13.60 23.75 2.00
CA ARG A 297 -14.79 23.16 1.36
C ARG A 297 -14.80 21.65 1.55
N PHE A 298 -15.98 21.09 1.79
CA PHE A 298 -16.14 19.65 1.95
C PHE A 298 -16.25 18.97 0.60
N ALA A 299 -15.54 17.85 0.44
CA ALA A 299 -15.67 16.96 -0.69
C ALA A 299 -16.13 15.57 -0.20
N PRO A 300 -17.27 15.05 -0.66
CA PRO A 300 -17.78 13.75 -0.23
C PRO A 300 -17.02 12.57 -0.85
N THR A 301 -16.31 12.80 -1.96
CA THR A 301 -15.55 11.78 -2.70
C THR A 301 -14.17 12.30 -3.09
N LEU A 302 -13.24 11.39 -3.39
CA LEU A 302 -11.92 11.65 -3.92
C LEU A 302 -12.01 12.40 -5.27
N LEU A 303 -12.98 12.02 -6.11
CA LEU A 303 -13.27 12.75 -7.35
C LEU A 303 -13.67 14.20 -7.08
N ALA A 304 -14.64 14.41 -6.19
CA ALA A 304 -15.06 15.76 -5.83
C ALA A 304 -13.91 16.56 -5.20
N ALA A 305 -13.03 15.90 -4.44
CA ALA A 305 -11.87 16.55 -3.83
C ALA A 305 -10.90 17.08 -4.90
N ALA A 306 -10.58 16.24 -5.89
CA ALA A 306 -9.73 16.63 -7.01
C ALA A 306 -10.37 17.72 -7.87
N GLU A 307 -11.66 17.62 -8.21
CA GLU A 307 -12.36 18.62 -9.01
C GLU A 307 -12.43 19.99 -8.32
N GLN A 308 -12.72 20.01 -7.01
CA GLN A 308 -12.74 21.23 -6.21
C GLN A 308 -11.36 21.89 -6.14
N ALA A 309 -10.31 21.10 -5.87
CA ALA A 309 -8.95 21.62 -5.81
C ALA A 309 -8.42 22.06 -7.19
N ALA A 310 -8.81 21.37 -8.26
CA ALA A 310 -8.45 21.74 -9.63
C ALA A 310 -9.22 22.95 -10.15
N GLY A 311 -10.38 23.28 -9.55
CA GLY A 311 -11.28 24.33 -10.01
C GLY A 311 -12.05 23.96 -11.30
N ARG A 312 -12.16 22.67 -11.62
CA ARG A 312 -12.86 22.19 -12.82
C ARG A 312 -13.41 20.79 -12.63
N ARG A 313 -14.53 20.49 -13.30
CA ARG A 313 -15.05 19.13 -13.40
C ARG A 313 -14.21 18.30 -14.38
N LEU A 314 -14.05 17.03 -14.05
CA LEU A 314 -13.43 16.03 -14.90
C LEU A 314 -14.52 15.36 -15.75
N ARG A 315 -14.18 15.09 -17.01
CA ARG A 315 -15.09 14.37 -17.90
C ARG A 315 -15.15 12.91 -17.44
N ALA A 316 -16.36 12.37 -17.29
CA ALA A 316 -16.55 10.95 -17.04
C ALA A 316 -15.93 10.13 -18.19
N PRO A 317 -15.25 9.02 -17.89
CA PRO A 317 -14.73 8.13 -18.92
C PRO A 317 -15.88 7.57 -19.77
N ARG A 318 -15.60 7.25 -21.03
CA ARG A 318 -16.56 6.49 -21.85
C ARG A 318 -16.71 5.10 -21.26
N THR A 319 -17.91 4.77 -20.82
CA THR A 319 -18.25 3.42 -20.35
C THR A 319 -18.80 2.59 -21.50
N ALA A 320 -18.49 1.31 -21.53
CA ALA A 320 -19.23 0.37 -22.35
C ALA A 320 -20.67 0.24 -21.81
N ALA A 321 -21.64 0.04 -22.69
CA ALA A 321 -22.99 -0.27 -22.25
C ALA A 321 -22.98 -1.64 -21.54
N VAL A 322 -23.28 -1.66 -20.25
CA VAL A 322 -23.43 -2.89 -19.47
C VAL A 322 -24.92 -3.19 -19.38
N ALA A 323 -25.31 -4.43 -19.69
CA ALA A 323 -26.69 -4.85 -19.54
C ALA A 323 -27.11 -4.76 -18.06
N PRO A 324 -28.34 -4.29 -17.74
CA PRO A 324 -28.84 -4.30 -16.38
C PRO A 324 -28.79 -5.71 -15.80
N SER A 325 -28.25 -5.85 -14.59
CA SER A 325 -28.20 -7.13 -13.88
C SER A 325 -28.89 -7.01 -12.53
N LYS A 326 -29.65 -8.06 -12.16
CA LYS A 326 -30.20 -8.25 -10.82
C LYS A 326 -29.25 -9.03 -9.90
N GLY A 327 -28.08 -9.42 -10.42
CA GLY A 327 -27.07 -10.15 -9.66
C GLY A 327 -26.38 -9.28 -8.61
N TRP A 328 -25.62 -9.93 -7.74
CA TRP A 328 -24.85 -9.28 -6.70
C TRP A 328 -23.63 -8.53 -7.25
N ILE A 329 -23.14 -7.58 -6.46
CA ILE A 329 -21.89 -6.86 -6.72
C ILE A 329 -20.78 -7.53 -5.92
N ARG A 330 -19.65 -7.81 -6.55
CA ARG A 330 -18.42 -8.27 -5.91
C ARG A 330 -17.32 -7.25 -6.13
N GLY A 331 -16.93 -6.53 -5.09
CA GLY A 331 -15.78 -5.64 -5.11
C GLY A 331 -14.53 -6.35 -4.62
N LEU A 332 -13.46 -6.33 -5.40
CA LEU A 332 -12.15 -6.87 -5.03
C LEU A 332 -11.13 -5.74 -5.17
N PHE A 333 -10.88 -5.06 -4.05
CA PHE A 333 -10.06 -3.84 -4.03
C PHE A 333 -8.68 -4.13 -3.44
N CYS A 334 -7.64 -3.62 -4.08
CA CYS A 334 -6.29 -3.55 -3.51
C CYS A 334 -6.11 -2.33 -2.61
N GLY A 335 -6.89 -1.27 -2.84
CA GLY A 335 -6.82 -0.02 -2.11
C GLY A 335 -7.98 0.16 -1.14
N GLY A 336 -7.70 0.06 0.16
CA GLY A 336 -8.75 0.17 1.18
C GLY A 336 -9.54 1.48 1.20
N THR A 337 -8.95 2.59 0.77
CA THR A 337 -9.69 3.86 0.67
C THR A 337 -10.62 3.90 -0.54
N LEU A 338 -10.22 3.27 -1.65
CA LEU A 338 -11.07 3.10 -2.83
C LEU A 338 -12.23 2.15 -2.52
N CYS A 339 -11.96 1.07 -1.78
CA CYS A 339 -12.98 0.17 -1.24
C CYS A 339 -13.98 0.93 -0.35
N ALA A 340 -13.48 1.73 0.60
CA ALA A 340 -14.31 2.52 1.50
C ALA A 340 -15.21 3.52 0.73
N GLU A 341 -14.67 4.25 -0.23
CA GLU A 341 -15.47 5.15 -1.07
C GLU A 341 -16.53 4.41 -1.88
N ALA A 342 -16.18 3.26 -2.48
CA ALA A 342 -17.13 2.45 -3.24
C ALA A 342 -18.30 1.96 -2.35
N GLN A 343 -18.03 1.58 -1.10
CA GLN A 343 -19.09 1.24 -0.14
C GLN A 343 -20.05 2.42 0.07
N LEU A 344 -19.52 3.62 0.32
CA LEU A 344 -20.31 4.83 0.55
C LEU A 344 -21.17 5.22 -0.67
N VAL A 345 -20.60 5.12 -1.88
CA VAL A 345 -21.31 5.41 -3.13
C VAL A 345 -22.48 4.43 -3.34
N LEU A 346 -22.27 3.14 -3.10
CA LEU A 346 -23.32 2.13 -3.23
C LEU A 346 -24.43 2.30 -2.18
N GLN A 347 -24.07 2.67 -0.94
CA GLN A 347 -25.05 3.00 0.10
C GLN A 347 -25.88 4.23 -0.25
N GLU A 348 -25.28 5.26 -0.84
CA GLU A 348 -26.00 6.44 -1.32
C GLU A 348 -26.97 6.10 -2.45
N ALA A 349 -26.65 5.09 -3.26
CA ALA A 349 -27.54 4.49 -4.24
C ALA A 349 -28.63 3.57 -3.62
N GLY A 350 -28.68 3.45 -2.29
CA GLY A 350 -29.70 2.65 -1.58
C GLY A 350 -29.38 1.16 -1.46
N LEU A 351 -28.15 0.73 -1.74
CA LEU A 351 -27.74 -0.66 -1.66
C LEU A 351 -27.17 -1.03 -0.28
N GLU A 352 -27.61 -2.15 0.27
CA GLU A 352 -26.95 -2.76 1.43
C GLU A 352 -25.67 -3.46 0.97
N VAL A 353 -24.53 -3.04 1.52
CA VAL A 353 -23.21 -3.60 1.22
C VAL A 353 -22.56 -4.22 2.45
N ARG A 354 -21.75 -5.26 2.20
CA ARG A 354 -20.94 -5.95 3.20
C ARG A 354 -19.46 -5.80 2.88
N SER A 355 -18.61 -5.73 3.90
CA SER A 355 -17.16 -5.61 3.72
C SER A 355 -16.39 -6.20 4.91
N ASN A 356 -15.15 -6.64 4.67
CA ASN A 356 -14.21 -7.01 5.73
C ASN A 356 -13.71 -5.77 6.50
N ALA A 357 -13.71 -4.60 5.85
CA ALA A 357 -13.41 -3.30 6.45
C ALA A 357 -14.62 -2.35 6.29
N PRO A 358 -15.72 -2.56 7.05
CA PRO A 358 -16.97 -1.84 6.83
C PRO A 358 -16.86 -0.35 7.20
N VAL A 359 -17.32 0.52 6.30
CA VAL A 359 -17.57 1.94 6.59
C VAL A 359 -18.83 2.12 7.45
N PRO A 360 -19.06 3.28 8.09
CA PRO A 360 -20.30 3.54 8.82
C PRO A 360 -21.54 3.23 7.98
N GLY A 361 -22.43 2.37 8.50
CA GLY A 361 -23.64 1.91 7.83
C GLY A 361 -23.47 0.62 7.00
N ALA A 362 -22.25 0.16 6.74
CA ALA A 362 -22.00 -1.11 6.05
C ALA A 362 -21.98 -2.25 7.08
N LYS A 363 -22.29 -3.47 6.63
CA LYS A 363 -22.24 -4.67 7.49
C LYS A 363 -20.89 -5.38 7.34
N ALA A 364 -20.42 -6.01 8.39
CA ALA A 364 -19.23 -6.88 8.31
C ALA A 364 -19.51 -8.09 7.39
N SER A 365 -18.56 -8.47 6.56
CA SER A 365 -18.63 -9.71 5.78
C SER A 365 -18.03 -10.87 6.56
N GLY A 366 -18.78 -11.95 6.77
CA GLY A 366 -18.27 -13.22 7.30
C GLY A 366 -17.82 -14.20 6.21
N GLY A 367 -17.07 -13.76 5.19
CA GLY A 367 -16.62 -14.60 4.07
C GLY A 367 -17.51 -14.55 2.81
N LYS A 368 -17.78 -15.70 2.16
CA LYS A 368 -18.64 -15.84 0.95
C LYS A 368 -20.12 -15.54 1.25
N ALA A 369 -20.40 -14.33 1.69
CA ALA A 369 -21.71 -13.87 2.10
C ALA A 369 -22.63 -13.67 0.88
N ALA A 370 -23.92 -13.95 1.05
CA ALA A 370 -24.96 -13.53 0.11
C ALA A 370 -25.01 -11.99 0.01
N GLY A 371 -25.62 -11.44 -1.05
CA GLY A 371 -25.78 -9.99 -1.24
C GLY A 371 -24.54 -9.30 -1.81
N HIS A 372 -24.49 -7.97 -1.79
CA HIS A 372 -23.37 -7.17 -2.30
C HIS A 372 -22.19 -7.18 -1.31
N VAL A 373 -20.99 -7.54 -1.78
CA VAL A 373 -19.79 -7.69 -0.95
C VAL A 373 -18.63 -6.93 -1.59
N LEU A 374 -17.94 -6.09 -0.82
CA LEU A 374 -16.77 -5.32 -1.24
C LEU A 374 -15.62 -5.62 -0.28
N LEU A 375 -14.55 -6.21 -0.80
CA LEU A 375 -13.40 -6.64 -0.01
C LEU A 375 -12.22 -5.70 -0.22
N ASP A 376 -11.65 -5.24 0.89
CA ASP A 376 -10.33 -4.63 0.95
C ASP A 376 -9.29 -5.74 1.11
N LEU A 377 -8.70 -6.18 0.00
CA LEU A 377 -7.68 -7.22 -0.02
C LEU A 377 -6.32 -6.73 0.51
N GLY A 378 -6.18 -5.42 0.71
CA GLY A 378 -4.99 -4.83 1.32
C GLY A 378 -4.99 -4.90 2.85
N ASP A 379 -6.12 -5.27 3.46
CA ASP A 379 -6.25 -5.40 4.91
C ASP A 379 -5.39 -6.54 5.48
N ASP A 380 -5.01 -6.42 6.76
CA ASP A 380 -4.13 -7.35 7.46
C ASP A 380 -4.61 -8.80 7.37
N GLU A 381 -5.92 -9.04 7.39
CA GLU A 381 -6.52 -10.38 7.25
C GLU A 381 -6.04 -11.10 5.98
N HIS A 382 -5.77 -10.35 4.91
CA HIS A 382 -5.41 -10.88 3.60
C HIS A 382 -3.91 -10.77 3.29
N THR A 383 -3.16 -9.99 4.06
CA THR A 383 -1.72 -9.73 3.85
C THR A 383 -0.81 -10.39 4.89
N GLN A 384 -1.34 -11.01 5.94
CA GLN A 384 -0.54 -11.79 6.87
C GLN A 384 0.17 -12.97 6.17
N GLY A 385 1.50 -12.92 6.13
CA GLY A 385 2.34 -13.93 5.49
C GLY A 385 2.29 -13.91 3.95
N ARG A 386 1.70 -12.88 3.35
CA ARG A 386 1.57 -12.70 1.89
C ARG A 386 1.93 -11.25 1.50
N PRO A 387 2.39 -10.97 0.28
CA PRO A 387 2.58 -9.59 -0.15
C PRO A 387 1.24 -8.88 -0.30
N HIS A 388 1.28 -7.56 -0.15
CA HIS A 388 0.14 -6.70 -0.42
C HIS A 388 -0.35 -6.88 -1.88
N PRO A 389 -1.67 -6.87 -2.14
CA PRO A 389 -2.24 -7.16 -3.47
C PRO A 389 -1.85 -6.15 -4.58
N MET A 390 -1.35 -4.97 -4.20
CA MET A 390 -0.76 -4.01 -5.14
C MET A 390 0.60 -4.46 -5.69
N ILE A 391 1.35 -5.28 -4.94
CA ILE A 391 2.63 -5.85 -5.38
C ILE A 391 2.39 -7.18 -6.08
N ASP A 392 1.40 -7.92 -5.60
CA ASP A 392 1.14 -9.30 -5.98
C ASP A 392 -0.37 -9.52 -6.20
N PRO A 393 -0.84 -9.67 -7.46
CA PRO A 393 -2.27 -9.79 -7.73
C PRO A 393 -2.86 -11.20 -7.53
N GLU A 394 -2.10 -12.22 -7.10
CA GLU A 394 -2.55 -13.62 -7.15
C GLU A 394 -3.80 -13.90 -6.32
N LEU A 395 -3.86 -13.40 -5.09
CA LEU A 395 -5.06 -13.52 -4.27
C LEU A 395 -6.27 -12.87 -4.96
N ARG A 396 -6.10 -11.67 -5.50
CA ARG A 396 -7.17 -10.95 -6.20
C ARG A 396 -7.60 -11.71 -7.46
N ASN A 397 -6.66 -12.23 -8.25
CA ASN A 397 -6.94 -12.96 -9.48
C ASN A 397 -7.66 -14.28 -9.19
N GLN A 398 -7.28 -14.99 -8.12
CA GLN A 398 -8.02 -16.16 -7.64
C GLN A 398 -9.47 -15.80 -7.31
N MET A 399 -9.68 -14.76 -6.49
CA MET A 399 -11.02 -14.34 -6.07
C MET A 399 -11.85 -13.79 -7.22
N LEU A 400 -11.22 -13.18 -8.22
CA LEU A 400 -11.85 -12.77 -9.45
C LEU A 400 -12.35 -13.98 -10.25
N GLY A 401 -11.54 -15.04 -10.39
CA GLY A 401 -11.97 -16.29 -11.00
C GLY A 401 -13.18 -16.89 -10.29
N GLU A 402 -13.18 -16.89 -8.95
CA GLU A 402 -14.32 -17.35 -8.15
C GLU A 402 -15.57 -16.48 -8.34
N ALA A 403 -15.41 -15.15 -8.43
CA ALA A 403 -16.53 -14.23 -8.65
C ALA A 403 -17.12 -14.35 -10.05
N LEU A 404 -16.30 -14.57 -11.09
CA LEU A 404 -16.74 -14.78 -12.47
C LEU A 404 -17.43 -16.13 -12.66
N ALA A 405 -17.08 -17.13 -11.86
CA ALA A 405 -17.72 -18.46 -11.89
C ALA A 405 -19.05 -18.52 -11.12
N ASP A 406 -19.38 -17.53 -10.28
CA ASP A 406 -20.62 -17.51 -9.51
C ASP A 406 -21.77 -16.89 -10.32
N PRO A 407 -22.79 -17.67 -10.74
CA PRO A 407 -23.88 -17.17 -11.58
C PRO A 407 -24.79 -16.14 -10.87
N ARG A 408 -24.65 -15.97 -9.55
CA ARG A 408 -25.38 -14.97 -8.78
C ARG A 408 -24.72 -13.59 -8.85
N VAL A 409 -23.47 -13.50 -9.31
CA VAL A 409 -22.72 -12.26 -9.44
C VAL A 409 -23.07 -11.59 -10.77
N GLY A 410 -23.59 -10.38 -10.68
CA GLY A 410 -23.96 -9.57 -11.85
C GLY A 410 -22.91 -8.56 -12.25
N VAL A 411 -22.10 -8.09 -11.29
CA VAL A 411 -21.09 -7.06 -11.48
C VAL A 411 -19.87 -7.38 -10.62
N VAL A 412 -18.68 -7.27 -11.19
CA VAL A 412 -17.42 -7.28 -10.45
C VAL A 412 -16.81 -5.87 -10.52
N LEU A 413 -16.46 -5.31 -9.37
CA LEU A 413 -15.74 -4.04 -9.25
C LEU A 413 -14.29 -4.34 -8.88
N LEU A 414 -13.37 -3.71 -9.61
CA LEU A 414 -11.93 -3.81 -9.40
C LEU A 414 -11.35 -2.41 -9.37
N ASP A 415 -10.33 -2.20 -8.55
CA ASP A 415 -9.38 -1.12 -8.72
C ASP A 415 -8.08 -1.65 -9.38
N VAL A 416 -7.49 -0.81 -10.23
CA VAL A 416 -6.20 -1.09 -10.87
C VAL A 416 -5.23 -0.01 -10.44
N VAL A 417 -4.57 -0.25 -9.30
CA VAL A 417 -3.61 0.71 -8.74
C VAL A 417 -2.25 0.53 -9.42
N ILE A 418 -1.85 1.55 -10.18
CA ILE A 418 -0.56 1.61 -10.91
C ILE A 418 0.42 2.57 -10.23
N GLY A 419 1.65 2.61 -10.71
CA GLY A 419 2.68 3.57 -10.30
C GLY A 419 3.94 2.89 -9.77
N TYR A 420 4.84 3.69 -9.21
CA TYR A 420 6.00 3.18 -8.49
C TYR A 420 5.57 2.24 -7.36
N GLY A 421 6.36 1.20 -7.11
CA GLY A 421 6.09 0.21 -6.07
C GLY A 421 5.05 -0.87 -6.44
N ALA A 422 4.09 -0.58 -7.31
CA ALA A 422 3.05 -1.53 -7.72
C ALA A 422 3.59 -2.63 -8.66
N HIS A 423 2.76 -3.66 -8.90
CA HIS A 423 3.03 -4.71 -9.89
C HIS A 423 3.26 -4.09 -11.27
N ALA A 424 4.15 -4.70 -12.08
CA ALA A 424 4.53 -4.16 -13.40
C ALA A 424 3.37 -4.23 -14.42
N ASP A 425 2.49 -5.22 -14.27
CA ASP A 425 1.27 -5.37 -15.05
C ASP A 425 0.11 -5.76 -14.13
N PRO A 426 -0.52 -4.79 -13.43
CA PRO A 426 -1.61 -5.07 -12.50
C PRO A 426 -2.94 -5.36 -13.23
N ALA A 427 -2.98 -5.24 -14.56
CA ALA A 427 -4.15 -5.57 -15.37
C ALA A 427 -4.08 -7.01 -15.92
N GLY A 428 -2.87 -7.57 -16.06
CA GLY A 428 -2.64 -8.95 -16.42
C GLY A 428 -3.31 -9.92 -15.44
N LEU A 429 -4.12 -10.84 -16.00
CA LEU A 429 -4.80 -11.91 -15.28
C LEU A 429 -3.98 -13.18 -15.25
#